data_AF-A0A834UXX9-F1
#
_entry.id   AF-A0A834UXX9-F1
#
_cell.length_a   1.000
_cell.length_b   1.000
_cell.length_c   1.000
_cell.angle_alpha   90.00
_cell.angle_beta   90.00
_cell.angle_gamma   90.00
#
_symmetry.space_group_name_H-M   'P 1'
#
loop_
_entity.id
_entity.type
_entity.pdbx_description
1 polymer ?
#
loop_
_entity_poly.entity_id
_entity_poly.type
_entity_poly.pdbx_seq_one_letter_code
_entity_poly.pdbx_strand_id
1 'polypeptide(L)'
;MMLKLLPLLRTLFFCCSFVFILLFEKVAVTIVLALVIGAIYFGLSNDYSGIQNRAGVLFFLTTNQCFSSVSAVELFVVEKKLFIHEYISGYYRVSSYFFGKLLSDLLPMRFLPSVIFTCILYFMIGLKPQADAFFIMMLTLMMVAYSASSMGLAIAAGQSVVSVATLLMTICFVFMMLFSGLLVNLRTIAPWLSWLQYFSIPRYGYTALQYNEFLEQNFCPELNKTEISTRPTENSMCTGEEYLTNQGIDLSPWGLWQNHVALACMMIIFLMIAYLKLLLLKKYS
;
A
#
# COMPACT_ATOMS: atom_id res chain seq x y z
N MET A 1 34.03 13.24 16.68
CA MET A 1 33.03 12.69 15.74
C MET A 1 32.37 11.40 16.28
N MET A 2 33.12 10.49 16.91
CA MET A 2 32.60 9.25 17.53
C MET A 2 31.60 9.45 18.68
N LEU A 3 31.68 10.55 19.45
CA LEU A 3 30.77 10.83 20.58
C LEU A 3 29.33 11.17 20.19
N LYS A 4 29.06 11.61 18.94
CA LYS A 4 27.69 11.87 18.45
C LYS A 4 27.00 10.62 17.91
N LEU A 5 27.74 9.54 17.70
CA LEU A 5 27.22 8.30 17.16
C LEU A 5 26.59 7.41 18.24
N LEU A 6 27.15 7.43 19.46
CA LEU A 6 26.69 6.61 20.58
C LEU A 6 25.23 6.88 21.01
N PRO A 7 24.75 8.14 21.07
CA PRO A 7 23.36 8.46 21.38
C PRO A 7 22.43 8.05 20.24
N LEU A 8 22.81 8.31 18.98
CA LEU A 8 22.07 7.87 17.79
C LEU A 8 21.97 6.33 17.74
N LEU A 9 23.04 5.62 18.10
CA LEU A 9 23.06 4.16 18.25
C LEU A 9 22.18 3.70 19.41
N ARG A 10 22.10 4.45 20.51
CA ARG A 10 21.27 4.12 21.68
C ARG A 10 19.78 4.35 21.41
N THR A 11 19.43 5.42 20.71
CA THR A 11 18.06 5.65 20.18
C THR A 11 17.73 4.58 19.15
N LEU A 12 18.67 4.21 18.26
CA LEU A 12 18.52 3.07 17.35
C LEU A 12 18.42 1.72 18.08
N PHE A 13 19.13 1.48 19.19
CA PHE A 13 19.12 0.21 19.95
C PHE A 13 17.87 0.03 20.82
N PHE A 14 17.40 1.11 21.48
CA PHE A 14 16.16 1.09 22.24
C PHE A 14 14.95 1.03 21.29
N CYS A 15 15.03 1.74 20.15
CA CYS A 15 14.17 1.51 19.00
C CYS A 15 14.28 0.05 18.57
N CYS A 16 15.48 -0.53 18.43
CA CYS A 16 15.68 -1.92 17.98
C CYS A 16 14.96 -2.93 18.86
N SER A 17 15.08 -2.88 20.20
CA SER A 17 14.44 -3.88 21.07
C SER A 17 12.91 -3.77 21.09
N PHE A 18 12.35 -2.56 21.06
CA PHE A 18 10.90 -2.33 20.97
C PHE A 18 10.36 -2.64 19.56
N VAL A 19 11.13 -2.27 18.52
CA VAL A 19 10.89 -2.60 17.11
C VAL A 19 10.93 -4.11 16.90
N PHE A 20 11.80 -4.85 17.58
CA PHE A 20 11.83 -6.31 17.46
C PHE A 20 10.52 -6.93 17.96
N ILE A 21 10.03 -6.53 19.14
CA ILE A 21 8.76 -7.04 19.68
C ILE A 21 7.59 -6.68 18.75
N LEU A 22 7.50 -5.40 18.34
CA LEU A 22 6.48 -4.95 17.39
C LEU A 22 6.59 -5.67 16.05
N LEU A 23 7.81 -5.98 15.57
CA LEU A 23 8.02 -6.71 14.34
C LEU A 23 7.50 -8.15 14.45
N PHE A 24 7.78 -8.85 15.56
CA PHE A 24 7.25 -10.20 15.79
C PHE A 24 5.71 -10.21 15.77
N GLU A 25 5.08 -9.25 16.47
CA GLU A 25 3.62 -9.11 16.47
C GLU A 25 3.08 -8.83 15.07
N LYS A 26 3.70 -7.88 14.35
CA LYS A 26 3.31 -7.53 12.97
C LYS A 26 3.46 -8.71 12.03
N VAL A 27 4.56 -9.45 12.09
CA VAL A 27 4.81 -10.63 11.25
C VAL A 27 3.80 -11.74 11.58
N ALA A 28 3.54 -12.01 12.86
CA ALA A 28 2.58 -13.03 13.28
C ALA A 28 1.16 -12.72 12.77
N VAL A 29 0.67 -11.50 12.99
CA VAL A 29 -0.63 -11.05 12.48
C VAL A 29 -0.67 -11.10 10.95
N THR A 30 0.40 -10.69 10.28
CA THR A 30 0.50 -10.73 8.80
C THR A 30 0.39 -12.17 8.27
N ILE A 31 1.06 -13.13 8.90
CA ILE A 31 0.99 -14.54 8.51
C ILE A 31 -0.42 -15.09 8.70
N VAL A 32 -1.03 -14.88 9.87
CA VAL A 32 -2.39 -15.35 10.15
C VAL A 32 -3.38 -14.75 9.15
N LEU A 33 -3.29 -13.44 8.91
CA LEU A 33 -4.16 -12.75 7.96
C LEU A 33 -3.95 -13.26 6.53
N ALA A 34 -2.70 -13.45 6.09
CA ALA A 34 -2.37 -14.01 4.78
C ALA A 34 -2.94 -15.43 4.60
N LEU A 35 -2.83 -16.28 5.62
CA LEU A 35 -3.39 -17.63 5.57
C LEU A 35 -4.92 -17.62 5.49
N VAL A 36 -5.58 -16.75 6.26
CA VAL A 36 -7.05 -16.62 6.22
C VAL A 36 -7.53 -16.15 4.85
N ILE A 37 -6.93 -15.10 4.29
CA ILE A 37 -7.30 -14.59 2.97
C ILE A 37 -6.96 -15.63 1.89
N GLY A 38 -5.80 -16.25 1.98
CA GLY A 38 -5.37 -17.30 1.06
C GLY A 38 -6.29 -18.52 1.10
N ALA A 39 -6.86 -18.85 2.26
CA ALA A 39 -7.86 -19.90 2.40
C ALA A 39 -9.24 -19.52 1.82
N ILE A 40 -9.66 -18.26 2.00
CA ILE A 40 -10.94 -17.76 1.45
C ILE A 40 -10.92 -17.77 -0.08
N TYR A 41 -9.80 -17.33 -0.68
CA TYR A 41 -9.62 -17.24 -2.13
C TYR A 41 -8.76 -18.39 -2.68
N PHE A 42 -8.78 -19.54 -2.00
CA PHE A 42 -7.93 -20.68 -2.35
C PHE A 42 -8.28 -21.22 -3.75
N GLY A 43 -7.29 -21.28 -4.63
CA GLY A 43 -7.43 -21.88 -5.96
C GLY A 43 -8.50 -21.22 -6.83
N LEU A 44 -8.23 -20.01 -7.32
CA LEU A 44 -9.15 -19.28 -8.19
C LEU A 44 -9.46 -20.02 -9.50
N SER A 45 -10.75 -20.13 -9.84
CA SER A 45 -11.21 -20.64 -11.13
C SER A 45 -11.14 -19.57 -12.22
N ASN A 46 -11.09 -20.00 -13.48
CA ASN A 46 -11.04 -19.12 -14.66
C ASN A 46 -12.43 -18.99 -15.29
N ASP A 47 -13.41 -18.61 -14.46
CA ASP A 47 -14.79 -18.36 -14.86
C ASP A 47 -15.16 -16.88 -14.63
N TYR A 48 -16.37 -16.48 -15.03
CA TYR A 48 -16.88 -15.13 -14.78
C TYR A 48 -16.84 -14.73 -13.28
N SER A 49 -17.18 -15.66 -12.38
CA SER A 49 -17.06 -15.46 -10.92
C SER A 49 -15.60 -15.31 -10.48
N GLY A 50 -14.67 -15.94 -11.19
CA GLY A 50 -13.22 -15.84 -10.99
C GLY A 50 -12.70 -14.42 -11.19
N ILE A 51 -13.23 -13.66 -12.15
CA ILE A 51 -12.88 -12.25 -12.37
C ILE A 51 -13.22 -11.41 -11.13
N GLN A 52 -14.44 -11.55 -10.61
CA GLN A 52 -14.88 -10.81 -9.42
C GLN A 52 -14.07 -11.20 -8.18
N ASN A 53 -13.76 -12.49 -8.01
CA ASN A 53 -12.92 -12.98 -6.92
C ASN A 53 -11.48 -12.45 -7.01
N ARG A 54 -10.88 -12.44 -8.21
CA ARG A 54 -9.56 -11.82 -8.47
C ARG A 54 -9.58 -10.33 -8.14
N ALA A 55 -10.55 -9.60 -8.66
CA ALA A 55 -10.72 -8.16 -8.38
C ALA A 55 -10.88 -7.89 -6.88
N GLY A 56 -11.73 -8.66 -6.20
CA GLY A 56 -11.98 -8.55 -4.76
C GLY A 56 -10.73 -8.81 -3.93
N VAL A 57 -9.97 -9.86 -4.24
CA VAL A 57 -8.74 -10.15 -3.49
C VAL A 57 -7.69 -9.06 -3.72
N LEU A 58 -7.45 -8.62 -4.96
CA LEU A 58 -6.47 -7.55 -5.24
C LEU A 58 -6.82 -6.23 -4.53
N PHE A 59 -8.10 -5.89 -4.45
CA PHE A 59 -8.57 -4.74 -3.68
C PHE A 59 -8.32 -4.91 -2.18
N PHE A 60 -8.62 -6.10 -1.64
CA PHE A 60 -8.35 -6.42 -0.23
C PHE A 60 -6.85 -6.31 0.08
N LEU A 61 -5.98 -6.85 -0.78
CA LEU A 61 -4.53 -6.79 -0.60
C LEU A 61 -4.03 -5.33 -0.53
N THR A 62 -4.50 -4.50 -1.45
CA THR A 62 -4.15 -3.07 -1.49
C THR A 62 -4.65 -2.34 -0.24
N THR A 63 -5.91 -2.59 0.14
CA THR A 63 -6.57 -2.03 1.33
C THR A 63 -5.83 -2.40 2.61
N ASN A 64 -5.40 -3.65 2.73
CA ASN A 64 -4.64 -4.14 3.86
C ASN A 64 -3.29 -3.40 4.00
N GLN A 65 -2.57 -3.17 2.90
CA GLN A 65 -1.31 -2.41 2.94
C GLN A 65 -1.52 -0.95 3.38
N CYS A 66 -2.61 -0.31 2.94
CA CYS A 66 -2.98 1.03 3.41
C CYS A 66 -3.24 1.04 4.93
N PHE A 67 -4.14 0.19 5.44
CA PHE A 67 -4.49 0.20 6.86
C PHE A 67 -3.36 -0.29 7.77
N SER A 68 -2.56 -1.25 7.33
CA SER A 68 -1.34 -1.66 8.06
C SER A 68 -0.40 -0.48 8.30
N SER A 69 -0.39 0.50 7.38
CA SER A 69 0.45 1.71 7.46
C SER A 69 0.06 2.69 8.58
N VAL A 70 -1.11 2.53 9.20
CA VAL A 70 -1.57 3.37 10.32
C VAL A 70 -0.60 3.31 11.51
N SER A 71 0.07 2.18 11.74
CA SER A 71 1.04 2.05 12.84
C SER A 71 2.26 2.97 12.73
N ALA A 72 2.56 3.53 11.54
CA ALA A 72 3.65 4.50 11.38
C ALA A 72 3.39 5.80 12.17
N VAL A 73 2.12 6.14 12.38
CA VAL A 73 1.72 7.33 13.15
C VAL A 73 2.14 7.22 14.61
N GLU A 74 1.88 6.07 15.22
CA GLU A 74 2.14 5.83 16.64
C GLU A 74 3.64 5.94 16.93
N LEU A 75 4.46 5.28 16.11
CA LEU A 75 5.93 5.29 16.25
C LEU A 75 6.49 6.71 16.22
N PHE A 76 5.90 7.59 15.41
CA PHE A 76 6.37 8.96 15.27
C PHE A 76 5.91 9.87 16.43
N VAL A 77 4.65 9.78 16.84
CA VAL A 77 4.09 10.68 17.87
C VAL A 77 4.64 10.34 19.25
N VAL A 78 4.81 9.06 19.58
CA VAL A 78 5.31 8.61 20.89
C VAL A 78 6.72 9.14 21.15
N GLU A 79 7.59 9.13 20.14
CA GLU A 79 8.98 9.55 20.29
C GLU A 79 9.21 11.05 20.13
N LYS A 80 8.18 11.81 19.79
CA LYS A 80 8.27 13.27 19.58
C LYS A 80 8.88 14.00 20.77
N LYS A 81 8.52 13.62 22.00
CA LYS A 81 9.04 14.26 23.23
C LYS A 81 10.54 14.01 23.40
N LEU A 82 10.99 12.77 23.14
CA LEU A 82 12.40 12.40 23.18
C LEU A 82 13.18 13.16 22.10
N PHE A 83 12.64 13.23 20.88
CA PHE A 83 13.24 13.96 19.77
C PHE A 83 13.49 15.44 20.10
N ILE A 84 12.50 16.14 20.69
CA ILE A 84 12.65 17.56 21.05
C ILE A 84 13.79 17.74 22.05
N HIS A 85 13.82 16.89 23.09
CA HIS A 85 14.85 16.94 24.13
C HIS A 85 16.26 16.70 23.56
N GLU A 86 16.42 15.66 22.73
CA GLU A 86 17.71 15.31 22.12
C GLU A 86 18.15 16.35 21.09
N TYR A 87 17.21 16.95 20.34
CA TYR A 87 17.51 18.01 19.40
C TYR A 87 18.03 19.28 20.08
N ILE A 88 17.34 19.76 21.14
CA ILE A 88 17.75 20.98 21.86
C ILE A 88 19.10 20.78 22.54
N SER A 89 19.37 19.56 23.03
CA SER A 89 20.64 19.18 23.63
C SER A 89 21.78 19.00 22.61
N GLY A 90 21.51 19.17 21.30
CA GLY A 90 22.52 19.17 20.25
C GLY A 90 23.05 17.78 19.84
N TYR A 91 22.32 16.71 20.15
CA TYR A 91 22.73 15.33 19.84
C TYR A 91 22.82 15.07 18.32
N TYR A 92 21.81 15.48 17.55
CA TYR A 92 21.73 15.25 16.10
C TYR A 92 20.93 16.32 15.36
N ARG A 93 21.08 16.37 14.02
CA ARG A 93 20.30 17.23 13.13
C ARG A 93 18.93 16.60 12.83
N VAL A 94 17.94 17.42 12.43
CA VAL A 94 16.59 16.94 12.03
C VAL A 94 16.68 15.92 10.90
N SER A 95 17.55 16.14 9.91
CA SER A 95 17.75 15.21 8.80
C SER A 95 18.25 13.84 9.26
N SER A 96 19.24 13.79 10.15
CA SER A 96 19.77 12.53 10.68
C SER A 96 18.70 11.72 11.42
N TYR A 97 17.88 12.39 12.22
CA TYR A 97 16.74 11.75 12.89
C TYR A 97 15.71 11.25 11.88
N PHE A 98 15.31 12.10 10.93
CA PHE A 98 14.27 11.78 9.96
C PHE A 98 14.65 10.57 9.09
N PHE A 99 15.86 10.55 8.53
CA PHE A 99 16.31 9.41 7.71
C PHE A 99 16.56 8.15 8.54
N GLY A 100 17.11 8.28 9.76
CA GLY A 100 17.26 7.14 10.66
C GLY A 100 15.92 6.50 11.00
N LYS A 101 14.91 7.33 11.29
CA LYS A 101 13.54 6.87 11.55
C LYS A 101 12.86 6.26 10.34
N LEU A 102 12.98 6.92 9.18
CA LEU A 102 12.44 6.43 7.93
C LEU A 102 13.01 5.04 7.60
N LEU A 103 14.31 4.85 7.76
CA LEU A 103 14.96 3.56 7.51
C LEU A 103 14.49 2.49 8.50
N SER A 104 14.32 2.85 9.77
CA SER A 104 13.81 1.93 10.81
C SER A 104 12.33 1.55 10.65
N ASP A 105 11.52 2.37 9.95
CA ASP A 105 10.13 2.04 9.66
C ASP A 105 10.01 1.29 8.32
N LEU A 106 10.55 1.84 7.23
CA LEU A 106 10.36 1.29 5.88
C LEU A 106 11.01 -0.07 5.66
N LEU A 107 12.17 -0.34 6.28
CA LEU A 107 12.83 -1.64 6.11
C LEU A 107 12.17 -2.70 6.99
N PRO A 108 12.36 -2.76 8.32
CA PRO A 108 11.85 -3.89 9.08
C PRO A 108 10.32 -3.92 9.16
N MET A 109 9.63 -2.77 9.35
CA MET A 109 8.18 -2.78 9.59
C MET A 109 7.32 -2.87 8.33
N ARG A 110 7.88 -2.58 7.15
CA ARG A 110 7.11 -2.53 5.89
C ARG A 110 7.62 -3.53 4.86
N PHE A 111 8.92 -3.59 4.62
CA PHE A 111 9.49 -4.52 3.64
C PHE A 111 9.22 -5.98 4.05
N LEU A 112 9.64 -6.39 5.25
CA LEU A 112 9.56 -7.80 5.65
C LEU A 112 8.11 -8.32 5.69
N PRO A 113 7.12 -7.64 6.31
CA PRO A 113 5.75 -8.11 6.30
C PRO A 113 5.15 -8.14 4.89
N SER A 114 5.46 -7.16 4.03
CA SER A 114 4.91 -7.13 2.66
C SER A 114 5.44 -8.29 1.80
N VAL A 115 6.72 -8.64 1.94
CA VAL A 115 7.33 -9.79 1.27
C VAL A 115 6.66 -11.09 1.73
N ILE A 116 6.57 -11.32 3.05
CA ILE A 116 5.95 -12.53 3.61
C ILE A 116 4.49 -12.65 3.18
N PHE A 117 3.74 -11.54 3.25
CA PHE A 117 2.34 -11.47 2.85
C PHE A 117 2.16 -11.85 1.38
N THR A 118 2.98 -11.28 0.49
CA THR A 118 2.93 -11.57 -0.95
C THR A 118 3.30 -13.03 -1.25
N CYS A 119 4.36 -13.56 -0.62
CA CYS A 119 4.77 -14.96 -0.80
C CYS A 119 3.66 -15.93 -0.45
N ILE A 120 3.03 -15.79 0.73
CA ILE A 120 1.98 -16.72 1.16
C ILE A 120 0.77 -16.64 0.23
N LEU A 121 0.29 -15.43 -0.04
CA LEU A 121 -0.96 -15.22 -0.77
C LEU A 121 -0.86 -15.61 -2.24
N TYR A 122 0.24 -15.24 -2.90
CA TYR A 122 0.41 -15.48 -4.33
C TYR A 122 0.33 -16.97 -4.67
N PHE A 123 0.99 -17.81 -3.86
CA PHE A 123 0.97 -19.27 -4.06
C PHE A 123 -0.33 -19.93 -3.59
N MET A 124 -0.98 -19.44 -2.53
CA MET A 124 -2.25 -20.02 -2.05
C MET A 124 -3.43 -19.68 -2.96
N ILE A 125 -3.48 -18.47 -3.49
CA ILE A 125 -4.59 -17.97 -4.31
C ILE A 125 -4.54 -18.56 -5.73
N GLY A 126 -3.33 -18.80 -6.27
CA GLY A 126 -3.16 -19.22 -7.66
C GLY A 126 -3.30 -18.04 -8.64
N LEU A 127 -2.59 -16.94 -8.35
CA LEU A 127 -2.49 -15.78 -9.25
C LEU A 127 -1.64 -16.09 -10.50
N LYS A 128 -1.55 -15.14 -11.45
CA LYS A 128 -0.86 -15.32 -12.74
C LYS A 128 0.51 -15.98 -12.58
N PRO A 129 0.78 -17.20 -13.08
CA PRO A 129 1.94 -18.03 -12.70
C PRO A 129 3.25 -17.65 -13.41
N GLN A 130 3.55 -16.35 -13.52
CA GLN A 130 4.78 -15.83 -14.12
C GLN A 130 5.64 -15.14 -13.06
N ALA A 131 6.96 -15.35 -13.12
CA ALA A 131 7.88 -14.83 -12.10
C ALA A 131 7.94 -13.29 -12.09
N ASP A 132 7.87 -12.65 -13.25
CA ASP A 132 7.79 -11.20 -13.39
C ASP A 132 6.52 -10.63 -12.73
N ALA A 133 5.36 -11.27 -12.95
CA ALA A 133 4.11 -10.88 -12.31
C ALA A 133 4.17 -10.97 -10.78
N PHE A 134 4.86 -11.99 -10.23
CA PHE A 134 5.11 -12.09 -8.79
C PHE A 134 5.90 -10.88 -8.25
N PHE A 135 7.01 -10.53 -8.89
CA PHE A 135 7.85 -9.41 -8.44
C PHE A 135 7.17 -8.06 -8.62
N ILE A 136 6.39 -7.86 -9.68
CA ILE A 136 5.60 -6.64 -9.91
C ILE A 136 4.52 -6.49 -8.84
N MET A 137 3.83 -7.58 -8.47
CA MET A 137 2.86 -7.55 -7.39
C MET A 137 3.51 -7.20 -6.05
N MET A 138 4.64 -7.81 -5.73
CA MET A 138 5.40 -7.52 -4.51
C MET A 138 5.84 -6.05 -4.47
N LEU A 139 6.38 -5.54 -5.58
CA LEU A 139 6.77 -4.13 -5.72
C LEU A 139 5.56 -3.20 -5.54
N THR A 140 4.42 -3.54 -6.14
CA THR A 140 3.19 -2.74 -6.06
C THR A 140 2.69 -2.63 -4.62
N LEU A 141 2.59 -3.76 -3.90
CA LEU A 141 2.16 -3.78 -2.50
C LEU A 141 3.13 -3.03 -1.59
N MET A 142 4.43 -3.15 -1.84
CA MET A 142 5.47 -2.40 -1.12
C MET A 142 5.37 -0.88 -1.36
N MET A 143 5.17 -0.46 -2.62
CA MET A 143 4.98 0.96 -2.96
C MET A 143 3.72 1.55 -2.31
N VAL A 144 2.62 0.80 -2.31
CA VAL A 144 1.39 1.20 -1.59
C VAL A 144 1.66 1.39 -0.10
N ALA A 145 2.32 0.42 0.54
CA ALA A 145 2.68 0.50 1.96
C ALA A 145 3.59 1.70 2.26
N TYR A 146 4.55 1.99 1.38
CA TYR A 146 5.48 3.11 1.55
C TYR A 146 4.80 4.47 1.37
N SER A 147 3.99 4.63 0.32
CA SER A 147 3.20 5.85 0.11
C SER A 147 2.20 6.06 1.26
N ALA A 148 1.50 5.02 1.71
CA ALA A 148 0.57 5.09 2.83
C ALA A 148 1.29 5.44 4.15
N SER A 149 2.45 4.84 4.42
CA SER A 149 3.26 5.15 5.61
C SER A 149 3.79 6.58 5.59
N SER A 150 4.25 7.07 4.42
CA SER A 150 4.70 8.45 4.26
C SER A 150 3.59 9.47 4.55
N MET A 151 2.35 9.18 4.12
CA MET A 151 1.18 9.99 4.46
C MET A 151 0.93 9.98 5.97
N GLY A 152 1.04 8.81 6.63
CA GLY A 152 0.95 8.69 8.07
C GLY A 152 1.97 9.56 8.80
N LEU A 153 3.24 9.54 8.36
CA LEU A 153 4.30 10.40 8.90
C LEU A 153 4.00 11.90 8.69
N ALA A 154 3.49 12.28 7.52
CA ALA A 154 3.12 13.66 7.21
C ALA A 154 1.98 14.19 8.09
N ILE A 155 1.02 13.33 8.42
CA ILE A 155 -0.07 13.64 9.35
C ILE A 155 0.48 13.73 10.78
N ALA A 156 1.20 12.69 11.23
CA ALA A 156 1.74 12.54 12.57
C ALA A 156 2.69 13.67 12.97
N ALA A 157 3.50 14.19 12.03
CA ALA A 157 4.47 15.26 12.30
C ALA A 157 3.86 16.51 12.94
N GLY A 158 2.60 16.83 12.61
CA GLY A 158 1.89 17.98 13.16
C GLY A 158 1.15 17.72 14.48
N GLN A 159 1.06 16.47 14.93
CA GLN A 159 0.17 16.09 16.04
C GLN A 159 0.97 15.79 17.32
N SER A 160 0.31 15.96 18.47
CA SER A 160 0.82 15.60 19.80
C SER A 160 0.15 14.34 20.37
N VAL A 161 -1.00 13.95 19.83
CA VAL A 161 -1.81 12.83 20.32
C VAL A 161 -2.00 11.82 19.18
N VAL A 162 -1.65 10.56 19.46
CA VAL A 162 -1.73 9.45 18.49
C VAL A 162 -3.16 9.27 17.98
N SER A 163 -4.16 9.37 18.86
CA SER A 163 -5.57 9.15 18.55
C SER A 163 -6.09 10.09 17.45
N VAL A 164 -5.72 11.37 17.49
CA VAL A 164 -6.14 12.36 16.48
C VAL A 164 -5.54 12.05 15.11
N ALA A 165 -4.24 11.75 15.07
CA ALA A 165 -3.55 11.41 13.84
C ALA A 165 -4.07 10.10 13.22
N THR A 166 -4.33 9.10 14.07
CA THR A 166 -4.87 7.79 13.67
C THR A 166 -6.28 7.89 13.10
N LEU A 167 -7.15 8.69 13.74
CA LEU A 167 -8.50 8.95 13.26
C LEU A 167 -8.48 9.66 11.90
N LEU A 168 -7.65 10.69 11.75
CA LEU A 168 -7.52 11.41 10.47
C LEU A 168 -7.02 10.48 9.36
N MET A 169 -6.00 9.66 9.62
CA MET A 169 -5.45 8.72 8.64
C MET A 169 -6.49 7.67 8.21
N THR A 170 -7.26 7.12 9.17
CA THR A 170 -8.29 6.13 8.90
C THR A 170 -9.41 6.72 8.04
N ILE A 171 -9.90 7.93 8.37
CA ILE A 171 -10.92 8.62 7.58
C ILE A 171 -10.41 8.91 6.17
N CYS A 172 -9.17 9.38 6.03
CA CYS A 172 -8.58 9.60 4.71
C CYS A 172 -8.49 8.32 3.88
N PHE A 173 -8.11 7.19 4.48
CA PHE A 173 -8.06 5.91 3.75
C PHE A 173 -9.43 5.42 3.32
N VAL A 174 -10.44 5.49 4.19
CA VAL A 174 -11.82 5.15 3.82
C VAL A 174 -12.28 6.01 2.65
N PHE A 175 -12.00 7.32 2.70
CA PHE A 175 -12.32 8.22 1.60
C PHE A 175 -11.59 7.85 0.31
N MET A 176 -10.28 7.58 0.36
CA MET A 176 -9.51 7.16 -0.81
C MET A 176 -10.01 5.83 -1.41
N MET A 177 -10.51 4.90 -0.58
CA MET A 177 -11.05 3.62 -1.02
C MET A 177 -12.32 3.75 -1.85
N LEU A 178 -13.15 4.77 -1.60
CA LEU A 178 -14.31 5.07 -2.46
C LEU A 178 -13.89 5.37 -3.90
N PHE A 179 -12.71 5.98 -4.08
CA PHE A 179 -12.14 6.31 -5.39
C PHE A 179 -11.13 5.28 -5.91
N SER A 180 -11.09 4.07 -5.33
CA SER A 180 -10.19 2.99 -5.77
C SER A 180 -10.55 2.42 -7.14
N GLY A 181 -11.82 2.50 -7.54
CA GLY A 181 -12.34 1.96 -8.80
C GLY A 181 -13.08 0.64 -8.68
N LEU A 182 -13.08 -0.03 -7.52
CA LEU A 182 -13.89 -1.23 -7.31
C LEU A 182 -15.34 -0.91 -6.91
N LEU A 183 -15.54 -0.06 -5.89
CA LEU A 183 -16.86 0.21 -5.30
C LEU A 183 -17.73 1.12 -6.17
N VAL A 184 -17.09 2.07 -6.85
CA VAL A 184 -17.72 3.04 -7.75
C VAL A 184 -16.93 3.05 -9.05
N ASN A 185 -17.64 2.96 -10.17
CA ASN A 185 -17.02 3.09 -11.48
C ASN A 185 -16.54 4.54 -11.66
N LEU A 186 -15.23 4.70 -11.87
CA LEU A 186 -14.59 6.00 -11.96
C LEU A 186 -15.06 6.82 -13.18
N ARG A 187 -15.58 6.15 -14.22
CA ARG A 187 -16.11 6.78 -15.43
C ARG A 187 -17.47 7.43 -15.22
N THR A 188 -18.24 6.98 -14.22
CA THR A 188 -19.58 7.52 -13.93
C THR A 188 -19.54 8.64 -12.89
N ILE A 189 -18.37 8.95 -12.33
CA ILE A 189 -18.23 10.03 -11.34
C ILE A 189 -18.38 11.39 -12.02
N ALA A 190 -19.12 12.29 -11.38
CA ALA A 190 -19.31 13.65 -11.89
C ALA A 190 -17.97 14.37 -12.10
N PRO A 191 -17.79 15.14 -13.19
CA PRO A 191 -16.50 15.75 -13.55
C PRO A 191 -15.87 16.59 -12.43
N TRP A 192 -16.69 17.29 -11.64
CA TRP A 192 -16.24 18.13 -10.52
C TRP A 192 -15.68 17.34 -9.33
N LEU A 193 -15.97 16.04 -9.22
CA LEU A 193 -15.48 15.15 -8.16
C LEU A 193 -14.38 14.19 -8.67
N SER A 194 -14.29 14.00 -9.98
CA SER A 194 -13.37 13.05 -10.63
C SER A 194 -11.91 13.27 -10.23
N TRP A 195 -11.46 14.52 -10.01
CA TRP A 195 -10.06 14.82 -9.69
C TRP A 195 -9.57 14.21 -8.35
N LEU A 196 -10.47 13.93 -7.41
CA LEU A 196 -10.11 13.34 -6.10
C LEU A 196 -9.50 11.95 -6.25
N GLN A 197 -9.85 11.26 -7.33
CA GLN A 197 -9.31 9.95 -7.63
C GLN A 197 -7.78 9.95 -7.77
N TYR A 198 -7.20 11.07 -8.21
CA TYR A 198 -5.75 11.18 -8.39
C TYR A 198 -4.98 11.31 -7.06
N PHE A 199 -5.67 11.56 -5.95
CA PHE A 199 -5.10 11.57 -4.60
C PHE A 199 -5.23 10.22 -3.89
N SER A 200 -5.90 9.24 -4.50
CA SER A 200 -6.14 7.93 -3.89
C SER A 200 -4.93 7.00 -4.06
N ILE A 201 -4.19 6.76 -2.98
CA ILE A 201 -3.14 5.74 -2.91
C ILE A 201 -3.68 4.34 -3.31
N PRO A 202 -4.79 3.83 -2.74
CA PRO A 202 -5.30 2.51 -3.09
C PRO A 202 -5.76 2.39 -4.54
N ARG A 203 -6.17 3.49 -5.21
CA ARG A 203 -6.46 3.46 -6.66
C ARG A 203 -5.22 3.01 -7.44
N TYR A 204 -4.09 3.68 -7.27
CA TYR A 204 -2.88 3.37 -8.05
C TYR A 204 -2.37 1.95 -7.78
N GLY A 205 -2.39 1.53 -6.51
CA GLY A 205 -2.03 0.16 -6.14
C GLY A 205 -2.95 -0.87 -6.79
N TYR A 206 -4.27 -0.67 -6.66
CA TYR A 206 -5.26 -1.58 -7.19
C TYR A 206 -5.24 -1.66 -8.71
N THR A 207 -5.14 -0.51 -9.41
CA THR A 207 -5.02 -0.45 -10.86
C THR A 207 -3.76 -1.16 -11.37
N ALA A 208 -2.61 -0.99 -10.70
CA ALA A 208 -1.38 -1.70 -11.06
C ALA A 208 -1.50 -3.21 -10.86
N LEU A 209 -2.12 -3.66 -9.77
CA LEU A 209 -2.39 -5.07 -9.52
C LEU A 209 -3.37 -5.67 -10.54
N GLN A 210 -4.43 -4.95 -10.89
CA GLN A 210 -5.38 -5.37 -11.92
C GLN A 210 -4.66 -5.55 -13.27
N TYR A 211 -3.87 -4.55 -13.69
CA TYR A 211 -3.09 -4.66 -14.91
C TYR A 211 -2.19 -5.91 -14.90
N ASN A 212 -1.43 -6.09 -13.83
CA ASN A 212 -0.48 -7.20 -13.71
C ASN A 212 -1.16 -8.58 -13.71
N GLU A 213 -2.34 -8.70 -13.09
CA GLU A 213 -3.05 -9.97 -12.96
C GLU A 213 -3.89 -10.31 -14.19
N PHE A 214 -4.65 -9.35 -14.73
CA PHE A 214 -5.65 -9.62 -15.78
C PHE A 214 -5.06 -9.59 -17.19
N LEU A 215 -3.94 -8.90 -17.44
CA LEU A 215 -3.35 -8.88 -18.78
C LEU A 215 -2.93 -10.30 -19.21
N GLU A 216 -3.33 -10.70 -20.42
CA GLU A 216 -3.14 -12.02 -21.02
C GLU A 216 -3.90 -13.17 -20.33
N GLN A 217 -4.92 -12.87 -19.50
CA GLN A 217 -5.81 -13.89 -18.92
C GLN A 217 -7.05 -14.13 -19.76
N ASN A 218 -7.49 -15.38 -19.84
CA ASN A 218 -8.73 -15.79 -20.50
C ASN A 218 -9.64 -16.53 -19.52
N PHE A 219 -10.88 -16.06 -19.39
CA PHE A 219 -11.91 -16.55 -18.47
C PHE A 219 -13.08 -17.25 -19.19
N CYS A 220 -12.99 -17.42 -20.51
CA CYS A 220 -13.94 -18.17 -21.33
C CYS A 220 -13.22 -19.27 -22.14
N PRO A 221 -12.63 -20.29 -21.50
CA PRO A 221 -11.91 -21.35 -22.22
C PRO A 221 -12.83 -22.23 -23.09
N GLU A 222 -14.11 -22.35 -22.74
CA GLU A 222 -15.06 -23.28 -23.37
C GLU A 222 -15.70 -22.78 -24.68
N LEU A 223 -15.62 -21.48 -24.99
CA LEU A 223 -16.18 -20.92 -26.24
C LEU A 223 -15.42 -21.37 -27.51
N ASN A 224 -14.27 -22.01 -27.37
CA ASN A 224 -13.46 -22.47 -28.49
C ASN A 224 -13.79 -23.89 -29.00
N LYS A 225 -14.73 -24.64 -28.38
CA LYS A 225 -14.94 -26.05 -28.76
C LYS A 225 -16.28 -26.45 -29.33
N THR A 226 -17.39 -25.75 -29.13
CA THR A 226 -18.64 -26.13 -29.81
C THR A 226 -19.67 -25.00 -29.77
N GLU A 227 -20.23 -24.73 -30.94
CA GLU A 227 -21.51 -24.06 -31.17
C GLU A 227 -21.54 -22.52 -31.10
N ILE A 228 -21.29 -21.94 -32.29
CA ILE A 228 -22.13 -20.86 -32.81
C ILE A 228 -23.58 -21.37 -32.81
N SER A 229 -24.31 -21.24 -31.70
CA SER A 229 -25.77 -21.37 -31.68
C SER A 229 -26.36 -20.79 -30.39
N THR A 230 -27.07 -19.67 -30.58
CA THR A 230 -28.29 -19.32 -29.84
C THR A 230 -28.15 -19.02 -28.34
N ARG A 231 -27.47 -17.92 -28.02
CA ARG A 231 -28.00 -16.77 -27.23
C ARG A 231 -26.82 -15.83 -26.94
N PRO A 232 -26.84 -14.56 -27.35
CA PRO A 232 -25.94 -13.57 -26.78
C PRO A 232 -26.49 -13.24 -25.39
N THR A 233 -26.28 -14.12 -24.42
CA THR A 233 -26.56 -13.81 -23.01
C THR A 233 -25.46 -12.86 -22.55
N GLU A 234 -25.80 -11.57 -22.56
CA GLU A 234 -25.22 -10.49 -21.76
C GLU A 234 -23.68 -10.38 -21.77
N ASN A 235 -23.12 -9.51 -22.61
CA ASN A 235 -21.86 -8.78 -22.35
C ASN A 235 -20.78 -9.56 -21.55
N SER A 236 -20.51 -10.81 -21.94
CA SER A 236 -19.69 -11.70 -21.14
C SER A 236 -18.22 -11.34 -21.37
N MET A 237 -17.64 -10.58 -20.45
CA MET A 237 -16.21 -10.23 -20.46
C MET A 237 -15.39 -11.53 -20.42
N CYS A 238 -14.80 -11.88 -21.56
CA CYS A 238 -14.11 -13.17 -21.72
C CYS A 238 -12.60 -13.05 -21.57
N THR A 239 -12.04 -11.89 -21.93
CA THR A 239 -10.61 -11.62 -21.82
C THR A 239 -10.32 -10.61 -20.72
N GLY A 240 -9.16 -10.71 -20.10
CA GLY A 240 -8.73 -9.75 -19.09
C GLY A 240 -8.50 -8.35 -19.68
N GLU A 241 -8.13 -8.24 -20.96
CA GLU A 241 -7.99 -6.96 -21.66
C GLU A 241 -9.32 -6.21 -21.77
N GLU A 242 -10.42 -6.94 -22.02
CA GLU A 242 -11.76 -6.35 -22.06
C GLU A 242 -12.17 -5.84 -20.68
N TYR A 243 -11.89 -6.63 -19.64
CA TYR A 243 -12.09 -6.20 -18.25
C TYR A 243 -11.29 -4.91 -17.93
N LEU A 244 -9.99 -4.88 -18.26
CA LEU A 244 -9.13 -3.70 -18.05
C LEU A 244 -9.63 -2.47 -18.82
N THR A 245 -10.05 -2.66 -20.07
CA THR A 245 -10.61 -1.59 -20.92
C THR A 245 -11.92 -1.07 -20.35
N ASN A 246 -12.76 -1.94 -19.76
CA ASN A 246 -14.00 -1.53 -19.09
C ASN A 246 -13.73 -0.72 -17.81
N GLN A 247 -12.66 -1.06 -17.08
CA GLN A 247 -12.18 -0.29 -15.92
C GLN A 247 -11.50 1.03 -16.32
N GLY A 248 -11.18 1.23 -17.61
CA GLY A 248 -10.46 2.40 -18.10
C GLY A 248 -8.97 2.40 -17.79
N ILE A 249 -8.40 1.21 -17.71
CA ILE A 249 -6.97 0.98 -17.54
C ILE A 249 -6.36 0.88 -18.94
N ASP A 250 -5.29 1.65 -19.17
CA ASP A 250 -4.52 1.56 -20.41
C ASP A 250 -3.78 0.22 -20.48
N LEU A 251 -3.87 -0.45 -21.63
CA LEU A 251 -3.24 -1.75 -21.89
C LEU A 251 -1.75 -1.62 -22.20
N SER A 252 -1.26 -0.41 -22.52
CA SER A 252 0.16 -0.19 -22.76
C SER A 252 1.00 -0.52 -21.51
N PRO A 253 2.29 -0.90 -21.65
CA PRO A 253 3.16 -1.11 -20.49
C PRO A 253 3.27 0.13 -19.60
N TRP A 254 3.13 1.32 -20.17
CA TRP A 254 3.08 2.57 -19.41
C TRP A 254 1.87 2.63 -18.47
N GLY A 255 0.76 1.96 -18.82
CA GLY A 255 -0.43 1.77 -18.01
C GLY A 255 -0.14 1.21 -16.61
N LEU A 256 0.85 0.32 -16.49
CA LEU A 256 1.35 -0.24 -15.23
C LEU A 256 2.27 0.74 -14.49
N TRP A 257 3.28 1.26 -15.19
CA TRP A 257 4.36 2.04 -14.58
C TRP A 257 3.94 3.45 -14.16
N GLN A 258 2.95 4.05 -14.82
CA GLN A 258 2.39 5.34 -14.39
C GLN A 258 1.88 5.29 -12.94
N ASN A 259 1.32 4.16 -12.50
CA ASN A 259 0.82 4.00 -11.15
C ASN A 259 1.96 3.96 -10.13
N HIS A 260 3.05 3.27 -10.47
CA HIS A 260 4.25 3.21 -9.64
C HIS A 260 4.92 4.58 -9.52
N VAL A 261 5.00 5.33 -10.63
CA VAL A 261 5.52 6.70 -10.64
C VAL A 261 4.64 7.62 -9.80
N ALA A 262 3.32 7.52 -9.92
CA ALA A 262 2.39 8.31 -9.10
C ALA A 262 2.54 8.02 -7.60
N LEU A 263 2.65 6.74 -7.21
CA LEU A 263 2.91 6.33 -5.82
C LEU A 263 4.26 6.87 -5.32
N ALA A 264 5.31 6.83 -6.15
CA ALA A 264 6.63 7.39 -5.82
C ALA A 264 6.55 8.91 -5.62
N CYS A 265 5.86 9.63 -6.50
CA CYS A 265 5.65 11.07 -6.39
C CYS A 265 4.91 11.43 -5.09
N MET A 266 3.82 10.72 -4.77
CA MET A 266 3.10 10.93 -3.50
C MET A 266 3.99 10.66 -2.30
N MET A 267 4.76 9.58 -2.33
CA MET A 267 5.69 9.23 -1.26
C MET A 267 6.68 10.37 -1.01
N ILE A 268 7.31 10.88 -2.07
CA ILE A 268 8.27 11.99 -1.96
C ILE A 268 7.58 13.25 -1.41
N ILE A 269 6.39 13.60 -1.91
CA ILE A 269 5.63 14.77 -1.45
C ILE A 269 5.31 14.66 0.04
N PHE A 270 4.80 13.52 0.50
CA PHE A 270 4.45 13.33 1.91
C PHE A 270 5.68 13.32 2.81
N LEU A 271 6.78 12.69 2.39
CA LEU A 271 8.03 12.72 3.14
C LEU A 271 8.61 14.14 3.24
N MET A 272 8.52 14.93 2.18
CA MET A 272 8.92 16.34 2.20
C MET A 272 8.05 17.15 3.17
N ILE A 273 6.73 16.94 3.17
CA ILE A 273 5.83 17.58 4.13
C ILE A 273 6.17 17.18 5.57
N ALA A 274 6.39 15.89 5.82
CA ALA A 274 6.76 15.38 7.15
C ALA A 274 8.07 16.00 7.65
N TYR A 275 9.08 16.07 6.78
CA TYR A 275 10.37 16.68 7.07
C TYR A 275 10.25 18.19 7.36
N LEU A 276 9.51 18.94 6.54
CA LEU A 276 9.29 20.37 6.74
C LEU A 276 8.54 20.65 8.05
N LYS A 277 7.50 19.86 8.38
CA LYS A 277 6.78 19.99 9.65
C LYS A 277 7.68 19.75 10.86
N LEU A 278 8.59 18.79 10.77
CA LEU A 278 9.61 18.53 11.79
C LEU A 278 10.61 19.68 11.94
N LEU A 279 11.01 20.27 10.82
CA LEU A 279 11.95 21.38 10.79
C LEU A 279 11.35 22.65 11.41
N LEU A 280 10.09 22.93 11.08
CA LEU A 280 9.34 24.12 11.52
C LEU A 280 8.68 23.96 12.90
N LEU A 281 8.80 22.78 13.53
CA LEU A 281 8.24 22.54 14.84
C LEU A 281 8.81 23.54 15.85
N LYS A 282 7.95 24.28 16.57
CA LYS A 282 8.38 25.10 17.71
C LYS A 282 8.89 24.18 18.82
N LYS A 283 10.19 24.24 19.09
CA LYS A 283 10.87 23.37 20.07
C LYS A 283 11.03 24.01 21.45
N TYR A 284 10.75 25.31 21.55
CA TYR A 284 10.78 26.08 22.79
C TYR A 284 9.34 26.48 23.13
N SER A 285 8.68 25.69 23.97
CA SER A 285 7.49 26.08 24.71
C SER A 285 7.48 25.39 26.05
#